data_AF-A0A9E5MW48-F1
#
_entry.id   AF-A0A9E5MW48-F1
#
_cell.length_a   1.000
_cell.length_b   1.000
_cell.length_c   1.000
_cell.angle_alpha   90.00
_cell.angle_beta   90.00
_cell.angle_gamma   90.00
#
_symmetry.space_group_name_H-M   'P 1'
#
loop_
_entity.id
_entity.type
_entity.pdbx_description
1 polymer ?
#
loop_
_entity_poly.entity_id
_entity_poly.type
_entity_poly.pdbx_seq_one_letter_code
_entity_poly.pdbx_strand_id
1 'polypeptide(L)'
;PLSLFCILHASVDQRLPASSATKLSVLGQALSAVRRDLPSAFDNSQQRARQEKLVTACSEFIADVLRQDKCSAKQLDDLLDQLRPLILANTAEAARLRIDNYHRQMKQWRRELNDDQWQRIQVIIPGATMPRNNSLAVGYFAKLFEQAGEGNRLIYAESRFDESQALALLGTHLLDRQIGVAFFDDASRMSRDMLGPSADAYLDTLDFEPLRRREESAQPKSKAKAY
;
A
#
# COMPACT_ATOMS: atom_id res chain seq x y z
N PRO A 1 1.50 -17.25 0.49
CA PRO A 1 2.37 -16.65 -0.56
C PRO A 1 3.50 -15.76 -0.02
N LEU A 2 3.20 -14.64 0.67
CA LEU A 2 4.26 -13.74 1.18
C LEU A 2 5.22 -14.42 2.15
N SER A 3 4.68 -15.16 3.15
CA SER A 3 5.52 -15.91 4.09
C SER A 3 6.40 -16.94 3.40
N LEU A 4 5.90 -17.61 2.35
CA LEU A 4 6.70 -18.55 1.55
C LEU A 4 7.88 -17.86 0.87
N PHE A 5 7.61 -16.74 0.21
CA PHE A 5 8.65 -15.93 -0.40
C PHE A 5 9.72 -15.51 0.62
N CYS A 6 9.31 -14.96 1.76
CA CYS A 6 10.25 -14.53 2.80
C CYS A 6 11.08 -15.68 3.39
N ILE A 7 10.53 -16.89 3.48
CA ILE A 7 11.24 -18.06 4.01
C ILE A 7 12.25 -18.61 2.98
N LEU A 8 11.90 -18.59 1.69
CA LEU A 8 12.63 -19.31 0.65
C LEU A 8 13.58 -18.45 -0.19
N HIS A 9 13.25 -17.17 -0.40
CA HIS A 9 13.95 -16.32 -1.37
C HIS A 9 15.46 -16.25 -1.16
N ALA A 10 15.94 -16.24 0.09
CA ALA A 10 17.36 -16.19 0.40
C ALA A 10 18.12 -17.51 0.18
N SER A 11 17.41 -18.61 -0.08
CA SER A 11 17.98 -19.97 -0.16
C SER A 11 17.54 -20.73 -1.41
N VAL A 12 17.04 -20.02 -2.42
CA VAL A 12 16.72 -20.61 -3.73
C VAL A 12 17.98 -21.20 -4.37
N ASP A 13 17.78 -22.30 -5.11
CA ASP A 13 18.83 -23.06 -5.80
C ASP A 13 19.90 -23.67 -4.87
N GLN A 14 19.68 -23.61 -3.56
CA GLN A 14 20.53 -24.21 -2.53
C GLN A 14 19.76 -25.30 -1.79
N ARG A 15 20.49 -26.09 -1.00
CA ARG A 15 19.89 -27.00 -0.03
C ARG A 15 19.10 -26.18 1.00
N LEU A 16 17.91 -26.66 1.35
CA LEU A 16 17.03 -25.97 2.29
C LEU A 16 17.68 -25.89 3.69
N PRO A 17 17.85 -24.69 4.27
CA PRO A 17 18.34 -24.57 5.64
C PRO A 17 17.36 -25.19 6.64
N ALA A 18 17.87 -25.84 7.69
CA ALA A 18 17.04 -26.45 8.73
C ALA A 18 16.05 -25.45 9.38
N SER A 19 16.48 -24.19 9.56
CA SER A 19 15.62 -23.12 10.08
C SER A 19 14.47 -22.78 9.14
N SER A 20 14.69 -22.80 7.82
CA SER A 20 13.66 -22.61 6.80
C SER A 20 12.71 -23.82 6.76
N ALA A 21 13.23 -25.05 6.83
CA ALA A 21 12.43 -26.27 6.89
C ALA A 21 11.46 -26.28 8.09
N THR A 22 11.93 -25.87 9.28
CA THR A 22 11.08 -25.71 10.47
C THR A 22 9.99 -24.67 10.24
N LYS A 23 10.32 -23.49 9.68
CA LYS A 23 9.33 -22.45 9.38
C LYS A 23 8.29 -22.90 8.35
N LEU A 24 8.68 -23.63 7.32
CA LEU A 24 7.77 -24.20 6.33
C LEU A 24 6.83 -25.23 6.96
N SER A 25 7.34 -26.07 7.87
CA SER A 25 6.54 -27.06 8.60
C SER A 25 5.46 -26.37 9.45
N VAL A 26 5.83 -25.33 10.19
CA VAL A 26 4.87 -24.51 10.96
C VAL A 26 3.84 -23.85 10.04
N LEU A 27 4.27 -23.28 8.91
CA LEU A 27 3.36 -22.68 7.93
C LEU A 27 2.39 -23.71 7.33
N GLY A 28 2.87 -24.92 7.02
CA GLY A 28 2.04 -26.01 6.52
C GLY A 28 0.97 -26.46 7.52
N GLN A 29 1.30 -26.50 8.81
CA GLN A 29 0.32 -26.75 9.87
C GLN A 29 -0.75 -25.65 9.95
N ALA A 30 -0.33 -24.39 9.87
CA ALA A 30 -1.25 -23.25 9.86
C ALA A 30 -2.20 -23.30 8.64
N LEU A 31 -1.68 -23.61 7.45
CA LEU A 31 -2.50 -23.76 6.24
C LEU A 31 -3.49 -24.94 6.36
N SER A 32 -3.08 -26.02 7.01
CA SER A 32 -3.97 -27.16 7.28
C SER A 32 -5.12 -26.77 8.21
N ALA A 33 -4.87 -25.94 9.23
CA ALA A 33 -5.92 -25.40 10.07
C ALA A 33 -6.87 -24.49 9.26
N VAL A 34 -6.32 -23.53 8.50
CA VAL A 34 -7.12 -22.65 7.63
C VAL A 34 -8.00 -23.46 6.68
N ARG A 35 -7.46 -24.52 6.05
CA ARG A 35 -8.21 -25.36 5.11
C ARG A 35 -9.46 -25.99 5.74
N ARG A 36 -9.40 -26.37 7.03
CA ARG A 36 -10.56 -26.92 7.75
C ARG A 36 -11.65 -25.88 7.98
N ASP A 37 -11.26 -24.62 8.19
CA ASP A 37 -12.17 -23.54 8.55
C ASP A 37 -12.70 -22.78 7.31
N LEU A 38 -12.11 -22.98 6.12
CA LEU A 38 -12.54 -22.33 4.88
C LEU A 38 -14.03 -22.46 4.56
N PRO A 39 -14.70 -23.62 4.74
CA PRO A 39 -16.11 -23.76 4.41
C PRO A 39 -17.04 -22.88 5.25
N SER A 40 -16.69 -22.60 6.51
CA SER A 40 -17.50 -21.77 7.42
C SER A 40 -17.08 -20.30 7.44
N ALA A 41 -15.88 -19.98 6.97
CA ALA A 41 -15.37 -18.60 6.93
C ALA A 41 -15.92 -17.75 5.77
N PHE A 42 -16.56 -18.36 4.76
CA PHE A 42 -16.99 -17.68 3.55
C PHE A 42 -18.38 -18.12 3.07
N ASP A 43 -19.35 -17.21 3.15
CA ASP A 43 -20.69 -17.42 2.55
C ASP A 43 -20.63 -17.40 1.02
N ASN A 44 -19.74 -16.57 0.44
CA ASN A 44 -19.60 -16.44 -1.00
C ASN A 44 -18.78 -17.59 -1.59
N SER A 45 -19.39 -18.38 -2.48
CA SER A 45 -18.77 -19.54 -3.12
C SER A 45 -17.57 -19.20 -4.00
N GLN A 46 -17.58 -18.05 -4.68
CA GLN A 46 -16.46 -17.61 -5.52
C GLN A 46 -15.26 -17.17 -4.69
N GLN A 47 -15.50 -16.45 -3.58
CA GLN A 47 -14.44 -16.07 -2.63
C GLN A 47 -13.79 -17.32 -2.03
N ARG A 48 -14.63 -18.25 -1.55
CA ARG A 48 -14.18 -19.53 -1.01
C ARG A 48 -13.35 -20.32 -2.01
N ALA A 49 -13.82 -20.47 -3.25
CA ALA A 49 -13.08 -21.19 -4.29
C ALA A 49 -11.70 -20.58 -4.57
N ARG A 50 -11.53 -19.25 -4.48
CA ARG A 50 -10.21 -18.61 -4.62
C ARG A 50 -9.31 -18.90 -3.41
N GLN A 51 -9.85 -18.90 -2.20
CA GLN A 51 -9.07 -19.26 -1.00
C GLN A 51 -8.66 -20.73 -1.02
N GLU A 52 -9.54 -21.63 -1.43
CA GLU A 52 -9.24 -23.06 -1.57
C GLU A 52 -8.07 -23.28 -2.55
N LYS A 53 -8.08 -22.61 -3.71
CA LYS A 53 -6.97 -22.66 -4.67
C LYS A 53 -5.66 -22.13 -4.08
N LEU A 54 -5.70 -20.99 -3.39
CA LEU A 54 -4.52 -20.39 -2.74
C LEU A 54 -3.91 -21.32 -1.67
N VAL A 55 -4.75 -21.85 -0.77
CA VAL A 55 -4.33 -22.72 0.33
C VAL A 55 -3.82 -24.05 -0.19
N THR A 56 -4.50 -24.65 -1.18
CA THR A 56 -4.10 -25.92 -1.79
C THR A 56 -2.73 -25.79 -2.46
N ALA A 57 -2.57 -24.83 -3.37
CA ALA A 57 -1.30 -24.63 -4.08
C ALA A 57 -0.14 -24.31 -3.12
N CYS A 58 -0.36 -23.50 -2.07
CA CYS A 58 0.68 -23.25 -1.07
C CYS A 58 1.03 -24.52 -0.27
N SER A 59 0.04 -25.33 0.10
CA SER A 59 0.25 -26.55 0.90
C SER A 59 1.01 -27.61 0.10
N GLU A 60 0.64 -27.82 -1.16
CA GLU A 60 1.30 -28.74 -2.08
C GLU A 60 2.75 -28.32 -2.32
N PHE A 61 2.98 -27.03 -2.57
CA PHE A 61 4.32 -26.50 -2.75
C PHE A 61 5.21 -26.68 -1.51
N ILE A 62 4.69 -26.43 -0.30
CA ILE A 62 5.42 -26.68 0.94
C ILE A 62 5.81 -28.14 1.07
N ALA A 63 4.87 -29.06 0.82
CA ALA A 63 5.12 -30.50 0.91
C ALA A 63 6.21 -30.94 -0.08
N ASP A 64 6.19 -30.40 -1.30
CA ASP A 64 7.19 -30.68 -2.32
C ASP A 64 8.58 -30.15 -1.95
N VAL A 65 8.68 -28.92 -1.47
CA VAL A 65 9.95 -28.33 -1.05
C VAL A 65 10.55 -29.08 0.14
N LEU A 66 9.74 -29.44 1.14
CA LEU A 66 10.20 -30.24 2.28
C LEU A 66 10.66 -31.64 1.88
N ARG A 67 9.97 -32.28 0.92
CA ARG A 67 10.33 -33.60 0.39
C ARG A 67 11.60 -33.58 -0.44
N GLN A 68 11.82 -32.52 -1.23
CA GLN A 68 12.98 -32.39 -2.11
C GLN A 68 14.22 -31.81 -1.39
N ASP A 69 14.04 -31.25 -0.19
CA ASP A 69 15.08 -30.54 0.59
C ASP A 69 15.73 -29.37 -0.18
N LYS A 70 14.99 -28.81 -1.15
CA LYS A 70 15.41 -27.70 -2.01
C LYS A 70 14.23 -27.04 -2.71
N CYS A 71 14.43 -25.81 -3.16
CA CYS A 71 13.52 -25.06 -4.02
C CYS A 71 14.36 -24.26 -5.03
N SER A 72 14.05 -24.33 -6.32
CA SER A 72 14.68 -23.45 -7.31
C SER A 72 14.00 -22.08 -7.35
N ALA A 73 14.71 -21.07 -7.85
CA ALA A 73 14.11 -19.74 -8.08
C ALA A 73 12.90 -19.84 -9.02
N LYS A 74 13.03 -20.62 -10.10
CA LYS A 74 11.96 -20.87 -11.06
C LYS A 74 10.72 -21.49 -10.42
N GLN A 75 10.88 -22.48 -9.53
CA GLN A 75 9.74 -23.11 -8.84
C GLN A 75 8.99 -22.08 -7.98
N LEU A 76 9.71 -21.20 -7.30
CA LEU A 76 9.10 -20.13 -6.49
C LEU A 76 8.38 -19.11 -7.37
N ASP A 77 8.98 -18.69 -8.48
CA ASP A 77 8.38 -17.73 -9.42
C ASP A 77 7.13 -18.30 -10.08
N ASP A 78 7.17 -19.55 -10.56
CA ASP A 78 6.02 -20.23 -11.18
C ASP A 78 4.82 -20.30 -10.20
N LEU A 79 5.08 -20.58 -8.91
CA LEU A 79 4.04 -20.52 -7.87
C LEU A 79 3.49 -19.10 -7.73
N LEU A 80 4.35 -18.09 -7.63
CA LEU A 80 3.90 -16.71 -7.43
C LEU A 80 3.07 -16.22 -8.60
N ASP A 81 3.43 -16.57 -9.83
CA ASP A 81 2.68 -16.22 -11.03
C ASP A 81 1.33 -16.94 -11.09
N GLN A 82 1.27 -18.21 -10.68
CA GLN A 82 0.00 -18.92 -10.52
C GLN A 82 -0.93 -18.24 -9.49
N LEU A 83 -0.39 -17.76 -8.38
CA LEU A 83 -1.18 -17.18 -7.28
C LEU A 83 -1.53 -15.70 -7.48
N ARG A 84 -0.72 -14.97 -8.26
CA ARG A 84 -0.89 -13.53 -8.54
C ARG A 84 -2.32 -13.15 -8.97
N PRO A 85 -2.95 -13.78 -9.98
CA PRO A 85 -4.31 -13.42 -10.38
C PRO A 85 -5.35 -13.63 -9.26
N LEU A 86 -5.18 -14.64 -8.42
CA LEU A 86 -6.09 -14.91 -7.29
C LEU A 86 -5.96 -13.84 -6.20
N ILE A 87 -4.71 -13.45 -5.89
CA ILE A 87 -4.42 -12.38 -4.93
C ILE A 87 -5.00 -11.06 -5.45
N LEU A 88 -4.75 -10.72 -6.72
CA LEU A 88 -5.27 -9.50 -7.33
C LEU A 88 -6.81 -9.47 -7.34
N ALA A 89 -7.47 -10.59 -7.63
CA ALA A 89 -8.92 -10.69 -7.55
C ALA A 89 -9.45 -10.42 -6.13
N ASN A 90 -8.78 -10.94 -5.09
CA ASN A 90 -9.13 -10.65 -3.70
C ASN A 90 -8.93 -9.17 -3.37
N THR A 91 -7.85 -8.53 -3.84
CA THR A 91 -7.61 -7.09 -3.62
C THR A 91 -8.65 -6.22 -4.33
N ALA A 92 -9.06 -6.58 -5.54
CA ALA A 92 -10.08 -5.85 -6.31
C ALA A 92 -11.45 -5.93 -5.63
N GLU A 93 -11.83 -7.11 -5.13
CA GLU A 93 -13.08 -7.26 -4.39
C GLU A 93 -13.06 -6.53 -3.05
N ALA A 94 -11.96 -6.61 -2.29
CA ALA A 94 -11.79 -5.84 -1.06
C ALA A 94 -11.91 -4.33 -1.33
N ALA A 95 -11.29 -3.85 -2.41
CA ALA A 95 -11.39 -2.46 -2.82
C ALA A 95 -12.84 -2.05 -3.11
N ARG A 96 -13.57 -2.86 -3.90
CA ARG A 96 -15.00 -2.63 -4.19
C ARG A 96 -15.82 -2.55 -2.91
N LEU A 97 -15.67 -3.52 -2.00
CA LEU A 97 -16.43 -3.54 -0.74
C LEU A 97 -16.18 -2.30 0.13
N ARG A 98 -14.94 -1.82 0.18
CA ARG A 98 -14.58 -0.59 0.91
C ARG A 98 -15.17 0.65 0.26
N ILE A 99 -15.08 0.77 -1.07
CA ILE A 99 -15.67 1.89 -1.81
C ILE A 99 -17.20 1.91 -1.65
N ASP A 100 -17.86 0.75 -1.80
CA ASP A 100 -19.31 0.62 -1.63
C ASP A 100 -19.75 1.04 -0.21
N ASN A 101 -18.95 0.70 0.80
CA ASN A 101 -19.20 1.12 2.18
C ASN A 101 -19.12 2.64 2.35
N TYR A 102 -18.04 3.28 1.87
CA TYR A 102 -17.91 4.74 1.89
C TYR A 102 -19.05 5.41 1.13
N HIS A 103 -19.39 4.90 -0.05
CA HIS A 103 -20.44 5.46 -0.88
C HIS A 103 -21.82 5.39 -0.22
N ARG A 104 -22.13 4.26 0.41
CA ARG A 104 -23.39 4.11 1.16
C ARG A 104 -23.47 5.11 2.31
N GLN A 105 -22.39 5.26 3.09
CA GLN A 105 -22.35 6.20 4.21
C GLN A 105 -22.49 7.66 3.74
N MET A 106 -21.77 8.06 2.70
CA MET A 106 -21.86 9.43 2.17
C MET A 106 -23.23 9.72 1.56
N LYS A 107 -23.87 8.75 0.90
CA LYS A 107 -25.25 8.90 0.42
C LYS A 107 -26.26 9.08 1.54
N GLN A 108 -26.05 8.40 2.67
CA GLN A 108 -26.88 8.58 3.85
C GLN A 108 -26.72 10.01 4.39
N TRP A 109 -25.50 10.45 4.68
CA TRP A 109 -25.24 11.80 5.17
C TRP A 109 -25.72 12.88 4.21
N ARG A 110 -25.66 12.66 2.89
CA ARG A 110 -26.20 13.63 1.93
C ARG A 110 -27.71 13.88 2.09
N ARG A 111 -28.47 12.87 2.53
CA ARG A 111 -29.91 13.00 2.78
C ARG A 111 -30.23 13.68 4.10
N GLU A 112 -29.30 13.60 5.06
CA GLU A 112 -29.44 14.14 6.42
C GLU A 112 -28.98 15.60 6.51
N LEU A 113 -28.03 16.01 5.66
CA LEU A 113 -27.41 17.34 5.68
C LEU A 113 -27.99 18.25 4.61
N ASN A 114 -28.24 19.51 4.98
CA ASN A 114 -28.57 20.56 4.01
C ASN A 114 -27.35 20.96 3.17
N ASP A 115 -27.55 21.81 2.16
CA ASP A 115 -26.50 22.19 1.22
C ASP A 115 -25.32 22.91 1.88
N ASP A 116 -25.59 23.83 2.80
CA ASP A 116 -24.53 24.55 3.53
C ASP A 116 -23.68 23.61 4.37
N GLN A 117 -24.31 22.65 5.06
CA GLN A 117 -23.62 21.63 5.84
C GLN A 117 -22.81 20.70 4.92
N TRP A 118 -23.40 20.27 3.81
CA TRP A 118 -22.74 19.40 2.84
C TRP A 118 -21.50 20.04 2.22
N GLN A 119 -21.55 21.34 1.91
CA GLN A 119 -20.41 22.08 1.38
C GLN A 119 -19.27 22.25 2.40
N ARG A 120 -19.57 22.17 3.70
CA ARG A 120 -18.57 22.29 4.78
C ARG A 120 -17.94 20.97 5.21
N ILE A 121 -18.37 19.84 4.65
CA ILE A 121 -17.76 18.54 4.98
C ILE A 121 -16.28 18.54 4.58
N GLN A 122 -15.46 18.15 5.55
CA GLN A 122 -14.05 17.82 5.37
C GLN A 122 -13.80 16.38 5.81
N VAL A 123 -12.81 15.75 5.18
CA VAL A 123 -12.39 14.39 5.47
C VAL A 123 -10.92 14.38 5.79
N ILE A 124 -10.56 13.70 6.87
CA ILE A 124 -9.17 13.40 7.22
C ILE A 124 -8.94 11.90 7.14
N ILE A 125 -7.85 11.51 6.46
CA ILE A 125 -7.48 10.11 6.26
C ILE A 125 -6.16 9.86 7.00
N PRO A 126 -6.19 9.17 8.15
CA PRO A 126 -4.98 8.70 8.80
C PRO A 126 -4.33 7.57 7.99
N GLY A 127 -3.02 7.62 7.82
CA GLY A 127 -2.31 6.57 7.10
C GLY A 127 -0.79 6.64 7.15
N ALA A 128 -0.14 5.56 6.73
CA ALA A 128 1.31 5.54 6.57
C ALA A 128 1.73 6.34 5.34
N THR A 129 2.94 6.91 5.35
CA THR A 129 3.45 7.73 4.24
C THR A 129 3.54 6.97 2.90
N MET A 130 3.96 5.71 2.92
CA MET A 130 4.19 4.91 1.70
C MET A 130 2.94 4.67 0.83
N PRO A 131 1.77 4.29 1.37
CA PRO A 131 0.54 4.11 0.59
C PRO A 131 -0.21 5.42 0.26
N ARG A 132 0.40 6.60 0.42
CA ARG A 132 -0.24 7.89 0.11
C ARG A 132 -0.66 7.96 -1.37
N ASN A 133 0.24 7.56 -2.27
CA ASN A 133 -0.05 7.47 -3.70
C ASN A 133 -0.99 6.29 -3.99
N ASN A 134 -2.08 6.55 -4.72
CA ASN A 134 -3.15 5.57 -5.01
C ASN A 134 -3.87 5.03 -3.76
N SER A 135 -3.91 5.80 -2.66
CA SER A 135 -4.78 5.48 -1.52
C SER A 135 -6.24 5.38 -1.95
N LEU A 136 -6.88 4.24 -1.67
CA LEU A 136 -8.28 3.98 -2.02
C LEU A 136 -9.21 5.04 -1.43
N ALA A 137 -9.02 5.41 -0.17
CA ALA A 137 -9.85 6.40 0.49
C ALA A 137 -9.63 7.80 -0.12
N VAL A 138 -8.37 8.18 -0.39
CA VAL A 138 -8.06 9.47 -1.04
C VAL A 138 -8.72 9.51 -2.42
N GLY A 139 -8.56 8.47 -3.24
CA GLY A 139 -9.16 8.41 -4.58
C GLY A 139 -10.68 8.49 -4.57
N TYR A 140 -11.35 7.84 -3.60
CA TYR A 140 -12.79 7.94 -3.45
C TYR A 140 -13.23 9.37 -3.09
N PHE A 141 -12.64 9.97 -2.05
CA PHE A 141 -13.04 11.31 -1.59
C PHE A 141 -12.60 12.42 -2.53
N ALA A 142 -11.49 12.26 -3.24
CA ALA A 142 -11.08 13.19 -4.30
C ALA A 142 -12.13 13.23 -5.42
N LYS A 143 -12.64 12.05 -5.84
CA LYS A 143 -13.77 11.98 -6.80
C LYS A 143 -15.05 12.59 -6.23
N LEU A 144 -15.37 12.35 -4.96
CA LEU A 144 -16.59 12.88 -4.33
C LEU A 144 -16.57 14.41 -4.24
N PHE A 145 -15.41 15.00 -3.98
CA PHE A 145 -15.22 16.45 -3.81
C PHE A 145 -14.75 17.15 -5.08
N GLU A 146 -14.68 16.45 -6.22
CA GLU A 146 -14.25 17.00 -7.51
C GLU A 146 -12.88 17.70 -7.45
N GLN A 147 -11.91 17.07 -6.77
CA GLN A 147 -10.54 17.58 -6.63
C GLN A 147 -9.51 16.56 -7.11
N ALA A 148 -8.31 17.04 -7.48
CA ALA A 148 -7.24 16.18 -8.04
C ALA A 148 -6.63 15.20 -7.02
N GLY A 149 -6.80 15.45 -5.72
CA GLY A 149 -6.21 14.67 -4.65
C GLY A 149 -6.51 15.30 -3.29
N GLU A 150 -5.49 15.42 -2.45
CA GLU A 150 -5.58 16.19 -1.22
C GLU A 150 -5.85 17.68 -1.49
N GLY A 151 -6.49 18.34 -0.54
CA GLY A 151 -6.89 19.73 -0.66
C GLY A 151 -7.70 20.19 0.55
N ASN A 152 -8.41 21.31 0.39
CA ASN A 152 -9.12 21.98 1.49
C ASN A 152 -10.18 21.11 2.19
N ARG A 153 -10.72 20.11 1.48
CA ARG A 153 -11.77 19.21 1.98
C ARG A 153 -11.26 17.80 2.25
N LEU A 154 -10.01 17.49 1.90
CA LEU A 154 -9.42 16.17 2.02
C LEU A 154 -7.98 16.27 2.47
N ILE A 155 -7.73 15.89 3.71
CA ILE A 155 -6.41 15.96 4.35
C ILE A 155 -5.91 14.53 4.57
N TYR A 156 -4.66 14.25 4.18
CA TYR A 156 -3.99 13.01 4.54
C TYR A 156 -3.12 13.22 5.77
N ALA A 157 -3.44 12.53 6.86
CA ALA A 157 -2.71 12.62 8.12
C ALA A 157 -1.64 11.53 8.16
N GLU A 158 -0.44 11.86 7.69
CA GLU A 158 0.69 10.94 7.71
C GLU A 158 1.13 10.60 9.14
N SER A 159 1.36 9.30 9.39
CA SER A 159 1.92 8.78 10.65
C SER A 159 1.10 9.13 11.91
N ARG A 160 -0.19 9.48 11.74
CA ARG A 160 -1.14 9.71 12.83
C ARG A 160 -2.26 8.68 12.72
N PHE A 161 -2.08 7.53 13.36
CA PHE A 161 -3.05 6.42 13.30
C PHE A 161 -4.18 6.53 14.33
N ASP A 162 -4.07 7.47 15.25
CA ASP A 162 -5.06 7.74 16.29
C ASP A 162 -6.06 8.82 15.82
N GLU A 163 -7.34 8.59 16.08
CA GLU A 163 -8.42 9.48 15.67
C GLU A 163 -8.30 10.87 16.30
N SER A 164 -7.97 10.95 17.59
CA SER A 164 -7.84 12.23 18.28
C SER A 164 -6.68 13.06 17.72
N GLN A 165 -5.57 12.41 17.38
CA GLN A 165 -4.43 13.07 16.73
C GLN A 165 -4.75 13.52 15.30
N ALA A 166 -5.51 12.73 14.55
CA ALA A 166 -5.99 13.13 13.23
C ALA A 166 -6.91 14.36 13.35
N LEU A 167 -7.90 14.33 14.24
CA LEU A 167 -8.80 15.46 14.45
C LEU A 167 -8.08 16.73 14.94
N ALA A 168 -7.06 16.61 15.78
CA ALA A 168 -6.22 17.74 16.18
C ALA A 168 -5.48 18.36 14.99
N LEU A 169 -4.98 17.53 14.06
CA LEU A 169 -4.36 18.01 12.82
C LEU A 169 -5.39 18.72 11.93
N LEU A 170 -6.60 18.17 11.79
CA LEU A 170 -7.68 18.84 11.06
C LEU A 170 -8.01 20.22 11.67
N GLY A 171 -8.10 20.30 13.01
CA GLY A 171 -8.30 21.55 13.73
C GLY A 171 -7.18 22.57 13.47
N THR A 172 -5.93 22.10 13.41
CA THR A 172 -4.77 22.94 13.05
C THR A 172 -4.90 23.50 11.64
N HIS A 173 -5.19 22.65 10.65
CA HIS A 173 -5.42 23.09 9.27
C HIS A 173 -6.54 24.13 9.15
N LEU A 174 -7.62 23.96 9.91
CA LEU A 174 -8.74 24.90 9.93
C LEU A 174 -8.33 26.26 10.50
N LEU A 175 -7.61 26.26 11.63
CA LEU A 175 -7.12 27.49 12.25
C LEU A 175 -6.10 28.21 11.37
N ASP A 176 -5.14 27.47 10.82
CA ASP A 176 -4.09 28.00 9.93
C ASP A 176 -4.68 28.66 8.70
N ARG A 177 -5.74 28.07 8.13
CA ARG A 177 -6.47 28.68 7.01
C ARG A 177 -7.09 30.02 7.41
N GLN A 178 -7.71 30.09 8.58
CA GLN A 178 -8.31 31.34 9.08
C GLN A 178 -7.24 32.41 9.33
N ILE A 179 -6.11 32.04 9.92
CA ILE A 179 -4.96 32.94 10.11
C ILE A 179 -4.44 33.43 8.75
N GLY A 180 -4.28 32.52 7.78
CA GLY A 180 -3.85 32.84 6.43
C GLY A 180 -4.71 33.91 5.75
N VAL A 181 -6.03 33.74 5.80
CA VAL A 181 -6.97 34.75 5.26
C VAL A 181 -6.90 36.06 6.06
N ALA A 182 -6.96 35.99 7.39
CA ALA A 182 -7.04 37.19 8.24
C ALA A 182 -5.80 38.08 8.17
N PHE A 183 -4.61 37.50 8.03
CA PHE A 183 -3.34 38.24 8.03
C PHE A 183 -2.77 38.50 6.63
N PHE A 184 -3.06 37.63 5.66
CA PHE A 184 -2.37 37.64 4.37
C PHE A 184 -3.31 37.61 3.16
N ASP A 185 -4.62 37.58 3.36
CA ASP A 185 -5.62 37.38 2.30
C ASP A 185 -5.34 36.11 1.45
N ASP A 186 -4.65 35.12 2.03
CA ASP A 186 -4.27 33.86 1.38
C ASP A 186 -4.49 32.69 2.35
N ALA A 187 -5.56 31.93 2.09
CA ALA A 187 -5.98 30.75 2.87
C ALA A 187 -4.93 29.62 2.92
N SER A 188 -3.95 29.64 2.03
CA SER A 188 -2.86 28.66 1.96
C SER A 188 -1.53 29.21 2.47
N ARG A 189 -1.48 30.47 2.95
CA ARG A 189 -0.22 31.09 3.37
C ARG A 189 0.46 30.31 4.50
N MET A 190 -0.32 29.87 5.48
CA MET A 190 0.17 29.14 6.66
C MET A 190 0.57 27.70 6.34
N SER A 191 0.19 27.15 5.18
CA SER A 191 0.61 25.81 4.75
C SER A 191 1.88 25.81 3.90
N ARG A 192 2.52 26.98 3.71
CA ARG A 192 3.77 27.14 2.97
C ARG A 192 4.89 27.52 3.93
N ASP A 193 6.12 27.13 3.60
CA ASP A 193 7.28 27.60 4.33
C ASP A 193 7.35 29.13 4.25
N MET A 194 7.56 29.79 5.40
CA MET A 194 7.64 31.25 5.48
C MET A 194 8.84 31.79 4.69
N LEU A 195 9.94 31.04 4.68
CA LEU A 195 11.18 31.33 3.97
C LEU A 195 11.16 30.83 2.52
N GLY A 196 10.19 30.01 2.12
CA GLY A 196 10.12 29.37 0.80
C GLY A 196 10.44 30.31 -0.38
N PRO A 197 9.71 31.43 -0.56
CA PRO A 197 9.99 32.36 -1.66
C PRO A 197 11.40 32.97 -1.63
N SER A 198 11.92 33.27 -0.43
CA SER A 198 13.28 33.79 -0.27
C SER A 198 14.33 32.71 -0.50
N ALA A 199 14.03 31.46 -0.13
CA ALA A 199 14.87 30.31 -0.40
C ALA A 199 14.94 30.03 -1.90
N ASP A 200 13.81 30.01 -2.62
CA ASP A 200 13.77 29.84 -4.07
C ASP A 200 14.62 30.90 -4.77
N ALA A 201 14.44 32.18 -4.42
CA ALA A 201 15.22 33.28 -4.98
C ALA A 201 16.73 33.16 -4.71
N TYR A 202 17.11 32.62 -3.54
CA TYR A 202 18.52 32.40 -3.23
C TYR A 202 19.09 31.15 -3.93
N LEU A 203 18.31 30.07 -4.02
CA LEU A 203 18.70 28.83 -4.71
C LEU A 203 18.99 29.09 -6.19
N ASP A 204 18.25 30.00 -6.85
CA ASP A 204 18.51 30.42 -8.23
C ASP A 204 19.88 31.11 -8.44
N THR A 205 20.53 31.55 -7.36
CA THR A 205 21.88 32.16 -7.42
C THR A 205 23.01 31.14 -7.25
N LEU A 206 22.69 29.90 -6.87
CA LEU A 206 23.67 28.85 -6.61
C LEU A 206 23.89 27.99 -7.84
N ASP A 207 25.15 27.67 -8.12
CA ASP A 207 25.51 26.68 -9.13
C ASP A 207 25.60 25.30 -8.47
N PHE A 208 24.80 24.35 -8.95
CA PHE A 208 24.76 22.99 -8.41
C PHE A 208 25.48 22.03 -9.35
N GLU A 209 26.59 21.44 -8.91
CA GLU A 209 27.18 20.30 -9.62
C GLU A 209 26.20 19.10 -9.54
N PRO A 210 25.77 18.53 -10.69
CA PRO A 210 24.84 17.41 -10.66
C PRO A 210 25.46 16.22 -9.95
N LEU A 211 24.68 15.57 -9.09
CA LEU A 211 25.09 14.31 -8.45
C LEU A 211 25.43 13.30 -9.56
N ARG A 212 26.72 12.95 -9.67
CA ARG A 212 27.18 11.93 -10.60
C ARG A 212 26.44 10.64 -10.26
N ARG A 213 25.61 10.18 -11.19
CA ARG A 213 25.02 8.84 -11.13
C ARG A 213 26.21 7.89 -11.04
N ARG A 214 26.30 7.09 -9.97
CA ARG A 214 27.24 5.97 -9.94
C ARG A 214 26.87 5.10 -11.13
N GLU A 215 27.63 5.19 -12.21
CA GLU A 215 27.56 4.19 -13.27
C GLU A 215 27.86 2.85 -12.60
N GLU A 216 26.90 1.94 -12.67
CA GLU A 216 27.08 0.56 -12.29
C GLU A 216 28.34 0.08 -13.01
N SER A 217 29.36 -0.24 -12.22
CA SER A 217 30.62 -0.80 -12.67
C SER A 217 30.33 -1.94 -13.64
N ALA A 218 30.53 -1.66 -14.92
CA ALA A 218 30.40 -2.62 -16.00
C ALA A 218 31.20 -3.88 -15.66
N GLN A 219 30.53 -5.02 -15.69
CA GLN A 219 31.15 -6.33 -15.67
C GLN A 219 32.28 -6.43 -16.72
N PRO A 220 33.33 -7.21 -16.45
CA PRO A 220 34.48 -7.29 -17.35
C PRO A 220 34.08 -7.91 -18.68
N LYS A 221 34.49 -7.25 -19.78
CA LYS A 221 34.41 -7.83 -21.13
C LYS A 221 35.26 -9.11 -21.16
N SER A 222 34.59 -10.26 -21.13
CA SER A 222 35.09 -11.50 -21.70
C SER A 222 35.49 -11.23 -23.16
N LYS A 223 36.79 -11.28 -23.44
CA LYS A 223 37.28 -11.53 -24.80
C LYS A 223 37.86 -12.93 -24.81
N ALA A 224 37.07 -13.85 -25.35
CA ALA A 224 37.54 -15.11 -25.88
C ALA A 224 38.24 -14.89 -27.24
N LYS A 225 39.27 -15.73 -27.46
CA LYS A 225 40.01 -16.06 -28.69
C LYS A 225 41.15 -15.14 -29.14
N ALA A 226 42.39 -15.66 -29.07
CA ALA A 226 43.04 -16.34 -30.20
C ALA A 226 44.38 -16.99 -29.75
N TYR A 227 44.46 -18.33 -29.80
CA TYR A 227 45.42 -19.16 -30.56
C TYR A 227 45.11 -20.64 -30.27
#